data_AF-A0A7S0ZHN8-F1
#
_entry.id   AF-A0A7S0ZHN8-F1
#
_cell.length_a   1.000
_cell.length_b   1.000
_cell.length_c   1.000
_cell.angle_alpha   90.00
_cell.angle_beta   90.00
_cell.angle_gamma   90.00
#
_symmetry.space_group_name_H-M   'P 1'
#
loop_
_entity.id
_entity.type
_entity.pdbx_description
1 polymer ?
#
loop_
_entity_poly.entity_id
_entity_poly.type
_entity_poly.pdbx_seq_one_letter_code
_entity_poly.pdbx_strand_id
1 'polypeptide(L)'
;MLGNPDKNQFASINRVPNHILINTTKLQQTNTRNTLNIHPPTPIYHYRNQSSYSFYLRSTIKSISNMYIRFKKWISIQHSATFLIFLVFSVFIFGIVFTFNLKIHRSVTRCNSQSNTCSKSVFNNKRFDESDNFTYIYSGRTINHTEAWLLVDSSIDDDIDRECTSELVILHAIPVLLLRLMTLLQRFQLCADLKTRMLTAENSSISPGTVFAHVDFGLGNRLRALGSLIAFANGSGRALVVIWESNAHLNASFFELFSYENNLIVIENFGSDILWPWCNSDEDPNCLETSAYNLIAKENPDRTHPSKFYIPNSVGLNVYIKSAYFISSAYSVTSQPTVPFAPTNVYIRMLRFASQVERIVAEFMPEGIEEMIGVHVRGLAVEEERKEANGTERAIDEYGASNLNTTNYWRRQTTSDAFIDRMKLFDSSVHFFVASDSEAHLVVLEKQFPGRIHHISCGECGQPRDTKCVQYAVADLFLLSQCKSLLGSYYSSFSEVATRMGSGESLLAGRDFP
;
A
#
# COMPACT_ATOMS: atom_id res chain seq x y z
N MET A 1 -51.16 2.23 -6.13
CA MET A 1 -50.75 1.13 -7.03
C MET A 1 -49.59 1.68 -7.84
N LEU A 2 -48.33 1.26 -7.79
CA LEU A 2 -47.54 0.16 -7.22
C LEU A 2 -46.26 0.88 -6.66
N GLY A 3 -45.60 0.55 -5.55
CA GLY A 3 -45.17 -0.74 -5.03
C GLY A 3 -43.64 -0.65 -4.84
N ASN A 4 -43.20 -0.21 -3.66
CA ASN A 4 -41.80 -0.02 -3.25
C ASN A 4 -41.28 -1.30 -2.58
N PRO A 5 -40.18 -1.94 -3.02
CA PRO A 5 -39.60 -3.06 -2.30
C PRO A 5 -38.46 -2.61 -1.36
N ASP A 6 -38.37 -3.31 -0.23
CA ASP A 6 -37.25 -3.36 0.71
C ASP A 6 -37.13 -2.27 1.80
N LYS A 7 -38.18 -2.22 2.62
CA LYS A 7 -38.04 -2.01 4.07
C LYS A 7 -38.64 -3.20 4.80
N ASN A 8 -37.82 -4.17 5.21
CA ASN A 8 -38.11 -5.08 6.34
C ASN A 8 -36.84 -5.82 6.77
N GLN A 9 -36.71 -6.02 8.08
CA GLN A 9 -35.57 -6.57 8.85
C GLN A 9 -34.49 -5.50 9.13
N PHE A 10 -34.38 -4.85 10.30
CA PHE A 10 -34.58 -5.30 11.67
C PHE A 10 -35.02 -4.11 12.55
N ALA A 11 -36.16 -4.24 13.25
CA ALA A 11 -36.47 -3.45 14.45
C ALA A 11 -37.45 -4.21 15.35
N SER A 12 -36.94 -4.79 16.43
CA SER A 12 -37.57 -4.98 17.75
C SER A 12 -36.54 -5.76 18.58
N ILE A 13 -36.12 -5.32 19.75
CA ILE A 13 -36.86 -5.46 21.01
C ILE A 13 -36.50 -4.34 21.99
N ASN A 14 -37.52 -3.98 22.78
CA ASN A 14 -37.69 -2.81 23.63
C ASN A 14 -36.82 -2.72 24.90
N ARG A 15 -36.65 -1.46 25.34
CA ARG A 15 -36.37 -1.02 26.72
C ARG A 15 -37.52 -1.37 27.66
N VAL A 16 -37.23 -1.71 28.93
CA VAL A 16 -38.11 -1.48 30.10
C VAL A 16 -37.24 -1.17 31.35
N PRO A 17 -37.68 -0.29 32.29
CA PRO A 17 -36.84 0.33 33.32
C PRO A 17 -36.97 -0.26 34.75
N ASN A 18 -36.29 0.41 35.69
CA ASN A 18 -35.96 0.11 37.09
C ASN A 18 -37.08 -0.23 38.12
N HIS A 19 -36.60 -0.94 39.17
CA HIS A 19 -37.03 -1.07 40.58
C HIS A 19 -38.28 -1.89 40.97
N ILE A 20 -38.08 -2.91 41.84
CA ILE A 20 -38.57 -3.03 43.24
C ILE A 20 -38.16 -4.40 43.86
N LEU A 21 -38.02 -4.36 45.19
CA LEU A 21 -37.46 -5.28 46.19
C LEU A 21 -38.21 -6.60 46.51
N ILE A 22 -37.44 -7.56 47.09
CA ILE A 22 -37.76 -8.61 48.12
C ILE A 22 -38.78 -9.69 47.66
N ASN A 23 -38.49 -11.01 47.62
CA ASN A 23 -38.30 -11.89 48.80
C ASN A 23 -37.95 -13.34 48.39
N THR A 24 -37.38 -14.02 49.37
CA THR A 24 -36.92 -15.41 49.48
C THR A 24 -37.97 -16.50 49.27
N THR A 25 -37.63 -17.64 48.65
CA THR A 25 -37.84 -19.00 49.19
C THR A 25 -37.09 -20.09 48.43
N LYS A 26 -36.78 -21.16 49.18
CA LYS A 26 -35.92 -22.32 48.91
C LYS A 26 -36.62 -23.48 48.16
N LEU A 27 -35.78 -24.47 47.81
CA LEU A 27 -36.03 -25.90 47.45
C LEU A 27 -36.23 -26.12 45.94
N GLN A 28 -35.62 -27.11 45.27
CA GLN A 28 -35.07 -28.38 45.75
C GLN A 28 -34.10 -28.97 44.70
N GLN A 29 -33.10 -29.72 45.17
CA GLN A 29 -32.12 -30.47 44.39
C GLN A 29 -32.75 -31.69 43.69
N THR A 30 -32.29 -31.99 42.47
CA THR A 30 -32.06 -33.37 42.01
C THR A 30 -30.86 -33.44 41.06
N ASN A 31 -29.85 -34.20 41.47
CA ASN A 31 -28.68 -34.64 40.69
C ASN A 31 -29.10 -35.52 39.50
N THR A 32 -28.38 -35.45 38.36
CA THR A 32 -27.41 -36.49 37.93
C THR A 32 -26.81 -36.23 36.53
N ARG A 33 -25.46 -36.28 36.51
CA ARG A 33 -24.54 -36.89 35.54
C ARG A 33 -24.37 -36.37 34.09
N ASN A 34 -23.11 -35.96 33.88
CA ASN A 34 -22.18 -36.33 32.80
C ASN A 34 -22.17 -35.52 31.50
N THR A 35 -21.38 -34.46 31.56
CA THR A 35 -20.72 -33.77 30.44
C THR A 35 -19.52 -34.58 29.89
N LEU A 36 -19.46 -34.76 28.58
CA LEU A 36 -18.23 -35.10 27.83
C LEU A 36 -18.21 -34.22 26.57
N ASN A 37 -17.60 -33.04 26.69
CA ASN A 37 -17.21 -32.19 25.56
C ASN A 37 -15.72 -32.39 25.31
N ILE A 38 -15.38 -32.91 24.14
CA ILE A 38 -14.01 -33.04 23.64
C ILE A 38 -13.68 -31.77 22.85
N HIS A 39 -12.82 -30.93 23.39
CA HIS A 39 -12.08 -29.91 22.64
C HIS A 39 -10.65 -30.42 22.38
N PRO A 40 -10.07 -30.20 21.19
CA PRO A 40 -8.67 -30.51 20.93
C PRO A 40 -7.73 -29.49 21.60
N PRO A 41 -6.49 -29.89 21.97
CA PRO A 41 -5.62 -29.09 22.82
C PRO A 41 -4.87 -28.01 22.04
N THR A 42 -4.80 -26.82 22.64
CA THR A 42 -3.85 -25.75 22.32
C THR A 42 -2.44 -26.13 22.80
N PRO A 43 -1.39 -26.01 21.98
CA PRO A 43 -0.03 -26.21 22.44
C PRO A 43 0.47 -24.97 23.19
N ILE A 44 0.73 -25.14 24.49
CA ILE A 44 1.44 -24.20 25.35
C ILE A 44 2.94 -24.37 25.06
N TYR A 45 3.58 -23.36 24.45
CA TYR A 45 5.04 -23.28 24.40
C TYR A 45 5.56 -22.44 25.57
N HIS A 46 6.35 -23.08 26.44
CA HIS A 46 7.12 -22.42 27.49
C HIS A 46 8.21 -21.53 26.88
N TYR A 47 8.09 -20.21 27.04
CA TYR A 47 9.19 -19.26 26.81
C TYR A 47 10.20 -19.37 27.97
N ARG A 48 11.44 -19.75 27.66
CA ARG A 48 12.59 -19.62 28.57
C ARG A 48 13.68 -18.77 27.91
N ASN A 49 14.02 -17.66 28.59
CA ASN A 49 15.17 -16.75 28.42
C ASN A 49 15.30 -15.90 27.14
N GLN A 50 14.78 -14.66 27.21
CA GLN A 50 15.15 -13.51 26.36
C GLN A 50 15.72 -12.33 27.18
N SER A 51 16.59 -12.57 28.16
CA SER A 51 17.17 -11.48 28.98
C SER A 51 18.42 -10.82 28.38
N SER A 52 19.04 -11.37 27.33
CA SER A 52 20.30 -10.84 26.79
C SER A 52 20.14 -9.90 25.57
N TYR A 53 19.02 -10.01 24.83
CA TYR A 53 18.76 -9.17 23.64
C TYR A 53 18.24 -7.76 24.00
N SER A 54 17.50 -7.62 25.10
CA SER A 54 17.00 -6.32 25.56
C SER A 54 18.12 -5.37 26.02
N PHE A 55 19.28 -5.89 26.44
CA PHE A 55 20.39 -5.08 26.90
C PHE A 55 21.22 -4.53 25.75
N TYR A 56 21.47 -5.36 24.72
CA TYR A 56 22.16 -4.93 23.50
C TYR A 56 21.35 -3.90 22.70
N LEU A 57 20.04 -4.10 22.53
CA LEU A 57 19.21 -3.16 21.77
C LEU A 57 19.14 -1.77 22.44
N ARG A 58 19.05 -1.72 23.78
CA ARG A 58 19.03 -0.44 24.53
C ARG A 58 20.39 0.25 24.53
N SER A 59 21.49 -0.51 24.57
CA SER A 59 22.85 0.03 24.46
C SER A 59 23.09 0.65 23.07
N THR A 60 22.70 -0.06 22.01
CA THR A 60 22.88 0.38 20.62
C THR A 60 22.01 1.61 20.30
N ILE A 61 20.75 1.64 20.74
CA ILE A 61 19.87 2.81 20.54
C ILE A 61 20.39 4.04 21.31
N LYS A 62 20.92 3.85 22.52
CA LYS A 62 21.52 4.95 23.30
C LYS A 62 22.83 5.46 22.66
N SER A 63 23.62 4.57 22.07
CA SER A 63 24.82 4.94 21.30
C SER A 63 24.49 5.69 20.01
N ILE A 64 23.46 5.25 19.27
CA ILE A 64 22.99 5.91 18.04
C ILE A 64 22.36 7.28 18.35
N SER A 65 21.56 7.38 19.41
CA SER A 65 20.98 8.66 19.85
C SER A 65 22.06 9.66 20.31
N ASN A 66 23.05 9.21 21.07
CA ASN A 66 24.18 10.04 21.48
C ASN A 66 25.08 10.44 20.29
N MET A 67 25.25 9.55 19.31
CA MET A 67 25.97 9.83 18.07
C MET A 67 25.21 10.84 17.22
N TYR A 68 23.88 10.74 17.11
CA TYR A 68 23.04 11.71 16.38
C TYR A 68 23.03 13.08 17.06
N ILE A 69 22.96 13.14 18.40
CA ILE A 69 23.04 14.41 19.15
C ILE A 69 24.42 15.06 18.98
N ARG A 70 25.50 14.27 19.02
CA ARG A 70 26.87 14.77 18.75
C ARG A 70 27.03 15.20 17.30
N PHE A 71 26.43 14.50 16.35
CA PHE A 71 26.42 14.82 14.92
C PHE A 71 25.68 16.14 14.63
N LYS A 72 24.51 16.36 15.26
CA LYS A 72 23.76 17.62 15.16
C LYS A 72 24.53 18.80 15.75
N LYS A 73 25.29 18.57 16.81
CA LYS A 73 26.19 19.58 17.43
C LYS A 73 27.47 19.82 16.62
N TRP A 74 27.92 18.82 15.85
CA TRP A 74 29.12 18.86 15.03
C TRP A 74 28.90 19.55 13.67
N ILE A 75 27.75 19.35 13.03
CA ILE A 75 27.36 20.07 11.80
C ILE A 75 27.25 21.59 12.01
N SER A 76 27.04 22.04 13.26
CA SER A 76 26.97 23.46 13.62
C SER A 76 28.35 24.16 13.66
N ILE A 77 29.47 23.46 13.46
CA ILE A 77 30.83 24.04 13.56
C ILE A 77 31.58 23.71 12.25
N GLN A 78 31.88 24.73 11.43
CA GLN A 78 32.44 24.57 10.08
C GLN A 78 33.87 24.00 10.02
N HIS A 79 34.21 23.24 8.95
CA HIS A 79 34.99 23.65 7.76
C HIS A 79 35.50 22.42 6.95
N SER A 80 35.19 22.47 5.65
CA SER A 80 35.54 21.76 4.41
C SER A 80 36.66 20.69 4.30
N ALA A 81 37.45 20.34 5.31
CA ALA A 81 38.60 19.43 5.14
C ALA A 81 38.30 17.95 5.48
N THR A 82 37.28 17.66 6.29
CA THR A 82 36.97 16.31 6.78
C THR A 82 36.13 15.45 5.81
N PHE A 83 35.49 16.07 4.82
CA PHE A 83 34.65 15.37 3.84
C PHE A 83 35.45 14.45 2.91
N LEU A 84 36.69 14.84 2.58
CA LEU A 84 37.58 14.08 1.69
C LEU A 84 38.08 12.79 2.35
N ILE A 85 38.36 12.83 3.66
CA ILE A 85 38.80 11.65 4.44
C ILE A 85 37.66 10.64 4.56
N PHE A 86 36.42 11.11 4.69
CA PHE A 86 35.24 10.23 4.78
C PHE A 86 34.94 9.55 3.44
N LEU A 87 35.14 10.22 2.30
CA LEU A 87 34.96 9.64 0.97
C LEU A 87 35.97 8.50 0.73
N VAL A 88 37.24 8.71 1.11
CA VAL A 88 38.31 7.71 0.98
C VAL A 88 38.04 6.50 1.87
N PHE A 89 37.56 6.70 3.11
CA PHE A 89 37.21 5.60 4.01
C PHE A 89 35.98 4.80 3.54
N SER A 90 35.01 5.48 2.92
CA SER A 90 33.80 4.83 2.39
C SER A 90 34.11 3.94 1.19
N VAL A 91 35.01 4.38 0.30
CA VAL A 91 35.49 3.58 -0.84
C VAL A 91 36.33 2.38 -0.36
N PHE A 92 37.12 2.54 0.70
CA PHE A 92 37.93 1.45 1.27
C PHE A 92 37.06 0.37 1.95
N ILE A 93 36.01 0.77 2.66
CA ILE A 93 35.05 -0.17 3.26
C ILE A 93 34.22 -0.88 2.19
N PHE A 94 33.79 -0.18 1.12
CA PHE A 94 33.13 -0.82 -0.01
C PHE A 94 34.05 -1.83 -0.74
N GLY A 95 35.34 -1.54 -0.87
CA GLY A 95 36.32 -2.46 -1.46
C GLY A 95 36.57 -3.73 -0.64
N ILE A 96 36.53 -3.64 0.69
CA ILE A 96 36.73 -4.79 1.59
C ILE A 96 35.48 -5.70 1.66
N VAL A 97 34.28 -5.14 1.55
CA VAL A 97 33.04 -5.93 1.46
C VAL A 97 32.97 -6.73 0.16
N PHE A 98 33.59 -6.25 -0.93
CA PHE A 98 33.62 -6.93 -2.23
C PHE A 98 34.57 -8.14 -2.28
N THR A 99 35.50 -8.28 -1.32
CA THR A 99 36.56 -9.31 -1.37
C THR A 99 36.29 -10.55 -0.50
N PHE A 100 35.29 -10.53 0.38
CA PHE A 100 34.92 -11.70 1.19
C PHE A 100 33.89 -12.60 0.48
N ASN A 101 34.41 -13.45 -0.41
CA ASN A 101 33.69 -14.57 -1.01
C ASN A 101 33.54 -15.70 0.03
N LEU A 102 32.33 -15.93 0.53
CA LEU A 102 31.99 -17.10 1.36
C LEU A 102 30.90 -17.93 0.68
N LYS A 103 31.12 -19.25 0.68
CA LYS A 103 30.36 -20.27 -0.04
C LYS A 103 28.93 -20.39 0.45
N ILE A 104 27.98 -20.25 -0.49
CA ILE A 104 26.57 -20.58 -0.30
C ILE A 104 26.33 -22.03 -0.75
N HIS A 105 25.48 -22.76 -0.04
CA HIS A 105 25.00 -24.08 -0.43
C HIS A 105 23.48 -24.11 -0.53
N ARG A 106 22.95 -24.38 -1.73
CA ARG A 106 21.61 -24.94 -1.96
C ARG A 106 21.62 -25.94 -3.12
N SER A 107 20.68 -26.87 -3.07
CA SER A 107 20.51 -27.97 -4.02
C SER A 107 19.56 -27.59 -5.16
N VAL A 108 20.04 -27.62 -6.39
CA VAL A 108 19.22 -27.60 -7.62
C VAL A 108 19.08 -29.04 -8.12
N THR A 109 17.90 -29.39 -8.64
CA THR A 109 17.64 -30.71 -9.22
C THR A 109 18.30 -30.76 -10.60
N ARG A 110 19.40 -31.51 -10.71
CA ARG A 110 20.22 -31.66 -11.92
C ARG A 110 19.63 -32.78 -12.77
N CYS A 111 19.10 -32.49 -13.94
CA CYS A 111 18.58 -33.50 -14.86
C CYS A 111 19.53 -33.64 -16.06
N ASN A 112 20.01 -34.86 -16.30
CA ASN A 112 20.85 -35.18 -17.44
C ASN A 112 19.98 -35.60 -18.63
N SER A 113 20.06 -34.87 -19.75
CA SER A 113 19.21 -35.06 -20.93
C SER A 113 19.41 -36.41 -21.64
N GLN A 114 20.48 -37.14 -21.33
CA GLN A 114 20.76 -38.44 -21.94
C GLN A 114 20.34 -39.65 -21.07
N SER A 115 20.02 -39.46 -19.78
CA SER A 115 19.82 -40.60 -18.86
C SER A 115 18.50 -40.60 -18.07
N ASN A 116 17.60 -39.62 -18.26
CA ASN A 116 16.31 -39.53 -17.54
C ASN A 116 16.41 -39.71 -16.01
N THR A 117 17.56 -39.37 -15.42
CA THR A 117 17.80 -39.47 -13.97
C THR A 117 18.15 -38.09 -13.46
N CYS A 118 17.33 -37.57 -12.53
CA CYS A 118 17.60 -36.32 -11.85
C CYS A 118 18.31 -36.59 -10.51
N SER A 119 19.42 -35.91 -10.24
CA SER A 119 20.15 -36.00 -8.97
C SER A 119 20.28 -34.62 -8.34
N LYS A 120 20.23 -34.54 -7.00
CA LYS A 120 20.46 -33.29 -6.26
C LYS A 120 21.96 -32.98 -6.28
N SER A 121 22.36 -31.84 -6.84
CA SER A 121 23.73 -31.33 -6.73
C SER A 121 23.79 -29.97 -6.06
N VAL A 122 24.82 -29.79 -5.23
CA VAL A 122 25.09 -28.59 -4.42
C VAL A 122 25.85 -27.56 -5.26
N PHE A 123 25.31 -26.34 -5.37
CA PHE A 123 25.99 -25.20 -5.99
C PHE A 123 27.13 -24.68 -5.09
N ASN A 124 28.25 -24.27 -5.70
CA ASN A 124 29.36 -23.54 -5.09
C ASN A 124 29.57 -22.25 -5.90
N ASN A 125 29.88 -21.12 -5.24
CA ASN A 125 30.27 -19.85 -5.86
C ASN A 125 31.38 -20.04 -6.90
N LYS A 126 31.00 -20.19 -8.17
CA LYS A 126 31.85 -19.91 -9.32
C LYS A 126 31.26 -18.71 -10.02
N ARG A 127 32.13 -17.78 -10.40
CA ARG A 127 31.87 -16.83 -11.49
C ARG A 127 31.34 -17.67 -12.66
N PHE A 128 30.17 -17.34 -13.20
CA PHE A 128 29.56 -18.05 -14.31
C PHE A 128 30.57 -18.11 -15.45
N ASP A 129 31.16 -19.29 -15.64
CA ASP A 129 31.99 -19.60 -16.79
C ASP A 129 31.00 -19.85 -17.94
N GLU A 130 31.26 -19.32 -19.14
CA GLU A 130 30.39 -19.47 -20.33
C GLU A 130 30.13 -20.94 -20.73
N SER A 131 30.73 -21.90 -20.02
CA SER A 131 30.61 -23.34 -20.21
C SER A 131 29.58 -24.04 -19.29
N ASP A 132 28.96 -23.33 -18.34
CA ASP A 132 27.97 -23.92 -17.43
C ASP A 132 26.59 -24.00 -18.12
N ASN A 133 26.38 -25.10 -18.86
CA ASN A 133 25.11 -25.54 -19.47
C ASN A 133 24.01 -25.83 -18.43
N PHE A 134 23.61 -24.84 -17.63
CA PHE A 134 22.41 -24.95 -16.80
C PHE A 134 21.18 -24.74 -17.66
N THR A 135 20.29 -25.73 -17.62
CA THR A 135 19.05 -25.70 -18.37
C THR A 135 17.84 -25.96 -17.47
N TYR A 136 16.74 -25.28 -17.79
CA TYR A 136 15.54 -25.17 -16.96
C TYR A 136 14.32 -25.53 -17.80
N ILE A 137 13.30 -26.13 -17.20
CA ILE A 137 12.07 -26.47 -17.93
C ILE A 137 11.13 -25.26 -17.88
N TYR A 138 10.86 -24.66 -19.03
CA TYR A 138 9.94 -23.55 -19.24
C TYR A 138 8.95 -23.92 -20.36
N SER A 139 7.66 -23.91 -20.07
CA SER A 139 6.58 -24.35 -20.99
C SER A 139 6.85 -25.71 -21.64
N GLY A 140 7.36 -26.67 -20.85
CA GLY A 140 7.69 -28.02 -21.32
C GLY A 140 8.96 -28.14 -22.17
N ARG A 141 9.68 -27.03 -22.40
CA ARG A 141 10.96 -26.99 -23.11
C ARG A 141 12.11 -26.70 -22.15
N THR A 142 13.24 -27.34 -22.39
CA THR A 142 14.50 -27.02 -21.71
C THR A 142 15.12 -25.74 -22.30
N ILE A 143 15.29 -24.70 -21.49
CA ILE A 143 15.89 -23.40 -21.84
C ILE A 143 17.15 -23.11 -21.01
N ASN A 144 18.14 -22.43 -21.58
CA ASN A 144 19.32 -21.94 -20.85
C ASN A 144 19.15 -20.46 -20.39
N HIS A 145 20.18 -19.90 -19.76
CA HIS A 145 20.18 -18.49 -19.30
C HIS A 145 19.92 -17.50 -20.46
N THR A 146 20.65 -17.62 -21.56
CA THR A 146 20.47 -16.74 -22.73
C THR A 146 19.04 -16.83 -23.29
N GLU A 147 18.49 -18.04 -23.40
CA GLU A 147 17.11 -18.23 -23.85
C GLU A 147 16.10 -17.63 -22.88
N ALA A 148 16.32 -17.71 -21.56
CA ALA A 148 15.45 -17.10 -20.56
C ALA A 148 15.46 -15.56 -20.63
N TRP A 149 16.62 -14.95 -20.82
CA TRP A 149 16.73 -13.51 -21.05
C TRP A 149 16.01 -13.09 -22.34
N LEU A 150 16.19 -13.83 -23.43
CA LEU A 150 15.52 -13.58 -24.72
C LEU A 150 13.98 -13.67 -24.65
N LEU A 151 13.40 -14.32 -23.63
CA LEU A 151 11.96 -14.29 -23.39
C LEU A 151 11.49 -12.89 -22.96
N VAL A 152 12.32 -12.13 -22.24
CA VAL A 152 11.96 -10.81 -21.70
C VAL A 152 12.40 -9.70 -22.65
N ASP A 153 13.64 -9.71 -23.10
CA ASP A 153 14.21 -8.63 -23.89
C ASP A 153 15.24 -9.19 -24.88
N SER A 154 15.23 -8.69 -26.11
CA SER A 154 16.19 -9.05 -27.15
C SER A 154 16.90 -7.82 -27.74
N SER A 155 16.69 -6.64 -27.16
CA SER A 155 17.01 -5.36 -27.79
C SER A 155 18.29 -4.70 -27.28
N ILE A 156 18.79 -5.08 -26.10
CA ILE A 156 19.98 -4.49 -25.47
C ILE A 156 20.92 -5.60 -24.99
N ASP A 157 22.06 -5.76 -25.67
CA ASP A 157 23.10 -6.73 -25.29
C ASP A 157 23.94 -6.19 -24.11
N ASP A 158 23.38 -6.29 -22.91
CA ASP A 158 24.04 -5.99 -21.64
C ASP A 158 24.19 -7.28 -20.83
N ASP A 159 25.43 -7.74 -20.65
CA ASP A 159 25.74 -9.00 -19.95
C ASP A 159 25.18 -9.05 -18.52
N ILE A 160 25.12 -7.90 -17.84
CA ILE A 160 24.64 -7.81 -16.45
C ILE A 160 23.11 -7.99 -16.45
N ASP A 161 22.40 -7.35 -17.37
CA ASP A 161 20.93 -7.51 -17.50
C ASP A 161 20.57 -8.93 -17.91
N ARG A 162 21.38 -9.56 -18.77
CA ARG A 162 21.21 -10.96 -19.15
C ARG A 162 21.26 -11.88 -17.94
N GLU A 163 22.29 -11.78 -17.11
CA GLU A 163 22.42 -12.61 -15.89
C GLU A 163 21.22 -12.38 -14.96
N CYS A 164 20.94 -11.12 -14.65
CA CYS A 164 19.93 -10.75 -13.68
C CYS A 164 18.50 -11.11 -14.13
N THR A 165 18.14 -10.80 -15.37
CA THR A 165 16.82 -11.14 -15.94
C THR A 165 16.63 -12.66 -15.99
N SER A 166 17.66 -13.41 -16.36
CA SER A 166 17.61 -14.87 -16.34
C SER A 166 17.31 -15.40 -14.94
N GLU A 167 17.96 -14.87 -13.90
CA GLU A 167 17.68 -15.25 -12.51
C GLU A 167 16.26 -14.89 -12.07
N LEU A 168 15.74 -13.72 -12.47
CA LEU A 168 14.37 -13.32 -12.17
C LEU A 168 13.34 -14.29 -12.79
N VAL A 169 13.56 -14.73 -14.03
CA VAL A 169 12.72 -15.72 -14.71
C VAL A 169 12.84 -17.10 -14.04
N ILE A 170 14.07 -17.55 -13.79
CA ILE A 170 14.34 -18.94 -13.47
C ILE A 170 14.30 -19.22 -11.96
N LEU A 171 14.97 -18.39 -11.16
CA LEU A 171 15.15 -18.63 -9.73
C LEU A 171 14.02 -18.01 -8.90
N HIS A 172 13.52 -16.86 -9.34
CA HIS A 172 12.44 -16.15 -8.67
C HIS A 172 11.08 -16.38 -9.31
N ALA A 173 11.02 -17.16 -10.40
CA ALA A 173 9.81 -17.53 -11.12
C ALA A 173 8.88 -16.32 -11.34
N ILE A 174 9.46 -15.18 -11.76
CA ILE A 174 8.68 -13.99 -12.08
C ILE A 174 8.10 -14.15 -13.48
N PRO A 175 6.78 -13.96 -13.67
CA PRO A 175 6.17 -13.97 -15.00
C PRO A 175 6.85 -13.03 -15.98
N VAL A 176 7.16 -13.54 -17.17
CA VAL A 176 7.88 -12.84 -18.24
C VAL A 176 7.17 -11.56 -18.63
N LEU A 177 5.84 -11.55 -18.65
CA LEU A 177 5.07 -10.35 -18.92
C LEU A 177 5.41 -9.21 -17.94
N LEU A 178 5.50 -9.50 -16.65
CA LEU A 178 5.80 -8.47 -15.64
C LEU A 178 7.23 -7.94 -15.79
N LEU A 179 8.17 -8.78 -16.22
CA LEU A 179 9.55 -8.37 -16.49
C LEU A 179 9.67 -7.52 -17.77
N ARG A 180 8.85 -7.81 -18.81
CA ARG A 180 8.77 -7.02 -20.04
C ARG A 180 8.26 -5.60 -19.80
N LEU A 181 7.42 -5.42 -18.78
CA LEU A 181 6.90 -4.11 -18.37
C LEU A 181 7.92 -3.31 -17.54
N MET A 182 9.00 -3.93 -17.09
CA MET A 182 10.06 -3.26 -16.33
C MET A 182 11.15 -2.73 -17.26
N THR A 183 11.68 -1.55 -16.89
CA THR A 183 12.94 -1.07 -17.47
C THR A 183 14.12 -1.91 -16.98
N LEU A 184 15.24 -1.86 -17.71
CA LEU A 184 16.52 -2.46 -17.31
C LEU A 184 16.91 -2.13 -15.86
N LEU A 185 16.79 -0.85 -15.47
CA LEU A 185 17.10 -0.39 -14.11
C LEU A 185 16.18 -1.02 -13.06
N GLN A 186 14.88 -1.17 -13.36
CA GLN A 186 13.92 -1.76 -12.44
C GLN A 186 14.17 -3.26 -12.23
N ARG A 187 14.53 -3.98 -13.31
CA ARG A 187 14.95 -5.39 -13.20
C ARG A 187 16.17 -5.53 -12.31
N PHE A 188 17.18 -4.68 -12.49
CA PHE A 188 18.37 -4.66 -11.62
C PHE A 188 18.04 -4.38 -10.16
N GLN A 189 17.18 -3.39 -9.89
CA GLN A 189 16.76 -3.06 -8.53
C GLN A 189 16.06 -4.25 -7.86
N LEU A 190 15.14 -4.91 -8.57
CA LEU A 190 14.39 -6.05 -8.04
C LEU A 190 15.30 -7.24 -7.71
N CYS A 191 16.20 -7.54 -8.64
CA CYS A 191 17.20 -8.59 -8.54
C CYS A 191 18.17 -8.35 -7.37
N ALA A 192 18.65 -7.11 -7.19
CA ALA A 192 19.48 -6.74 -6.05
C ALA A 192 18.73 -6.85 -4.71
N ASP A 193 17.46 -6.43 -4.66
CA ASP A 193 16.62 -6.54 -3.46
C ASP A 193 16.39 -8.02 -3.09
N LEU A 194 16.04 -8.86 -4.07
CA LEU A 194 15.83 -10.29 -3.87
C LEU A 194 17.10 -11.01 -3.43
N LYS A 195 18.27 -10.70 -4.02
CA LYS A 195 19.57 -11.22 -3.56
C LYS A 195 19.86 -10.83 -2.12
N THR A 196 19.64 -9.57 -1.76
CA THR A 196 19.84 -9.07 -0.38
C THR A 196 18.91 -9.78 0.61
N ARG A 197 17.64 -10.00 0.23
CA ARG A 197 16.68 -10.73 1.04
C ARG A 197 17.05 -12.20 1.18
N MET A 198 17.58 -12.83 0.14
CA MET A 198 18.07 -14.21 0.23
C MET A 198 19.23 -14.34 1.22
N LEU A 199 20.18 -13.39 1.21
CA LEU A 199 21.31 -13.36 2.14
C LEU A 199 20.85 -13.15 3.60
N THR A 200 19.84 -12.32 3.82
CA THR A 200 19.31 -12.09 5.18
C THR A 200 18.38 -13.22 5.66
N ALA A 201 17.87 -14.04 4.74
CA ALA A 201 16.99 -15.17 5.01
C ALA A 201 17.75 -16.50 5.19
N GLU A 202 19.05 -16.49 5.54
CA GLU A 202 19.96 -17.67 5.60
C GLU A 202 19.43 -18.91 6.37
N ASN A 203 18.40 -18.77 7.22
CA ASN A 203 17.76 -19.87 7.95
C ASN A 203 16.30 -20.20 7.49
N SER A 204 15.78 -19.52 6.47
CA SER A 204 14.43 -19.76 5.93
C SER A 204 14.50 -20.77 4.78
N SER A 205 13.71 -21.84 4.85
CA SER A 205 13.57 -22.81 3.75
C SER A 205 12.86 -22.24 2.51
N ILE A 206 12.37 -21.01 2.57
CA ILE A 206 11.53 -20.37 1.55
C ILE A 206 12.31 -19.20 0.93
N SER A 207 12.39 -19.20 -0.40
CA SER A 207 12.96 -18.08 -1.17
C SER A 207 12.08 -16.84 -1.01
N PRO A 208 12.64 -15.62 -0.83
CA PRO A 208 11.85 -14.40 -0.84
C PRO A 208 11.23 -14.24 -2.24
N GLY A 209 9.91 -14.14 -2.31
CA GLY A 209 9.21 -13.78 -3.53
C GLY A 209 8.90 -12.29 -3.60
N THR A 210 8.09 -11.92 -4.58
CA THR A 210 7.74 -10.53 -4.89
C THR A 210 6.24 -10.30 -4.69
N VAL A 211 5.89 -9.11 -4.22
CA VAL A 211 4.52 -8.57 -4.25
C VAL A 211 4.43 -7.56 -5.38
N PHE A 212 3.52 -7.81 -6.32
CA PHE A 212 3.13 -6.88 -7.37
C PHE A 212 1.85 -6.16 -6.91
N ALA A 213 2.02 -4.93 -6.47
CA ALA A 213 0.98 -4.05 -5.94
C ALA A 213 0.39 -3.20 -7.07
N HIS A 214 -0.65 -3.71 -7.73
CA HIS A 214 -1.37 -2.98 -8.78
C HIS A 214 -2.47 -2.13 -8.14
N VAL A 215 -2.22 -0.82 -8.04
CA VAL A 215 -3.14 0.12 -7.41
C VAL A 215 -3.94 0.88 -8.45
N ASP A 216 -5.24 1.03 -8.22
CA ASP A 216 -6.16 1.59 -9.22
C ASP A 216 -7.14 2.62 -8.63
N PHE A 217 -7.93 3.27 -9.49
CA PHE A 217 -8.85 4.37 -9.22
C PHE A 217 -8.12 5.68 -8.83
N GLY A 218 -8.83 6.61 -8.18
CA GLY A 218 -8.31 7.93 -7.81
C GLY A 218 -7.28 7.90 -6.67
N LEU A 219 -6.66 9.06 -6.41
CA LEU A 219 -5.53 9.22 -5.50
C LEU A 219 -5.72 8.54 -4.13
N GLY A 220 -6.82 8.82 -3.43
CA GLY A 220 -7.07 8.22 -2.12
C GLY A 220 -7.22 6.69 -2.15
N ASN A 221 -7.81 6.14 -3.22
CA ASN A 221 -7.95 4.69 -3.41
C ASN A 221 -6.59 4.02 -3.61
N ARG A 222 -5.72 4.65 -4.42
CA ARG A 222 -4.37 4.14 -4.65
C ARG A 222 -3.53 4.18 -3.39
N LEU A 223 -3.56 5.28 -2.63
CA LEU A 223 -2.75 5.43 -1.43
C LEU A 223 -3.16 4.47 -0.30
N ARG A 224 -4.47 4.25 -0.08
CA ARG A 224 -4.90 3.25 0.92
C ARG A 224 -4.54 1.82 0.53
N ALA A 225 -4.66 1.48 -0.76
CA ALA A 225 -4.27 0.17 -1.27
C ALA A 225 -2.77 -0.01 -1.14
N LEU A 226 -1.98 0.96 -1.62
CA LEU A 226 -0.53 0.99 -1.55
C LEU A 226 -0.02 0.82 -0.13
N GLY A 227 -0.52 1.60 0.83
CA GLY A 227 -0.10 1.49 2.23
C GLY A 227 -0.35 0.10 2.83
N SER A 228 -1.49 -0.53 2.50
CA SER A 228 -1.78 -1.90 2.95
C SER A 228 -0.92 -2.96 2.24
N LEU A 229 -0.56 -2.74 0.98
CA LEU A 229 0.29 -3.63 0.19
C LEU A 229 1.78 -3.53 0.57
N ILE A 230 2.27 -2.33 0.91
CA ILE A 230 3.62 -2.15 1.49
C ILE A 230 3.71 -2.90 2.82
N ALA A 231 2.69 -2.76 3.68
CA ALA A 231 2.63 -3.50 4.94
C ALA A 231 2.64 -5.02 4.73
N PHE A 232 1.90 -5.51 3.73
CA PHE A 232 1.89 -6.92 3.36
C PHE A 232 3.25 -7.40 2.84
N ALA A 233 3.88 -6.66 1.91
CA ALA A 233 5.18 -7.02 1.36
C ALA A 233 6.27 -7.08 2.44
N ASN A 234 6.35 -6.04 3.28
CA ASN A 234 7.33 -6.00 4.37
C ASN A 234 7.06 -7.06 5.44
N GLY A 235 5.80 -7.26 5.84
CA GLY A 235 5.43 -8.27 6.83
C GLY A 235 5.65 -9.71 6.35
N SER A 236 5.52 -9.95 5.04
CA SER A 236 5.78 -11.26 4.43
C SER A 236 7.22 -11.47 3.96
N GLY A 237 8.10 -10.47 4.15
CA GLY A 237 9.52 -10.56 3.75
C GLY A 237 9.77 -10.48 2.24
N ARG A 238 8.79 -9.98 1.47
CA ARG A 238 8.81 -9.96 0.00
C ARG A 238 9.34 -8.66 -0.56
N ALA A 239 9.96 -8.73 -1.73
CA ALA A 239 10.24 -7.55 -2.55
C ALA A 239 8.90 -6.90 -2.97
N LEU A 240 8.92 -5.59 -3.22
CA LEU A 240 7.73 -4.85 -3.64
C LEU A 240 7.95 -4.22 -5.01
N VAL A 241 7.02 -4.48 -5.93
CA VAL A 241 6.89 -3.78 -7.21
C VAL A 241 5.52 -3.14 -7.22
N VAL A 242 5.45 -1.83 -7.46
CA VAL A 242 4.20 -1.08 -7.58
C VAL A 242 3.84 -0.96 -9.06
N ILE A 243 2.60 -1.21 -9.41
CA ILE A 243 2.05 -0.90 -10.74
C ILE A 243 1.12 0.30 -10.55
N TRP A 244 1.51 1.44 -11.11
CA TRP A 244 0.84 2.73 -10.99
C TRP A 244 0.57 3.29 -12.39
N GLU A 245 -0.58 2.95 -12.96
CA GLU A 245 -0.90 3.40 -14.32
C GLU A 245 -1.55 4.79 -14.32
N SER A 246 -1.16 5.65 -15.25
CA SER A 246 -1.94 6.84 -15.57
C SER A 246 -3.23 6.44 -16.31
N ASN A 247 -4.38 6.80 -15.77
CA ASN A 247 -5.68 6.47 -16.35
C ASN A 247 -6.73 7.56 -16.10
N ALA A 248 -7.98 7.34 -16.53
CA ALA A 248 -9.08 8.29 -16.37
C ALA A 248 -9.45 8.60 -14.89
N HIS A 249 -8.90 7.86 -13.92
CA HIS A 249 -9.09 8.12 -12.49
C HIS A 249 -7.99 8.94 -11.85
N LEU A 250 -6.79 8.86 -12.41
CA LEU A 250 -5.61 9.59 -11.99
C LEU A 250 -4.65 9.62 -13.17
N ASN A 251 -4.57 10.76 -13.86
CA ASN A 251 -3.72 10.93 -15.03
C ASN A 251 -2.42 11.63 -14.61
N ALA A 252 -1.65 10.96 -13.76
CA ALA A 252 -0.37 11.43 -13.22
C ALA A 252 0.56 10.25 -12.97
N SER A 253 1.81 10.41 -13.39
CA SER A 253 2.88 9.48 -13.07
C SER A 253 3.10 9.40 -11.56
N PHE A 254 3.60 8.28 -11.05
CA PHE A 254 3.98 8.16 -9.64
C PHE A 254 5.04 9.19 -9.28
N PHE A 255 6.05 9.37 -10.15
CA PHE A 255 7.19 10.25 -9.92
C PHE A 255 6.88 11.74 -10.14
N GLU A 256 5.72 12.08 -10.72
CA GLU A 256 5.20 13.45 -10.73
C GLU A 256 4.57 13.84 -9.38
N LEU A 257 4.23 12.86 -8.54
CA LEU A 257 3.58 13.05 -7.24
C LEU A 257 4.52 12.76 -6.07
N PHE A 258 5.39 11.75 -6.22
CA PHE A 258 6.26 11.23 -5.17
C PHE A 258 7.72 11.21 -5.61
N SER A 259 8.64 11.35 -4.66
CA SER A 259 10.08 11.39 -4.93
C SER A 259 10.65 10.03 -5.29
N TYR A 260 11.68 10.00 -6.14
CA TYR A 260 12.53 8.83 -6.37
C TYR A 260 13.23 8.34 -5.08
N GLU A 261 13.41 9.21 -4.09
CA GLU A 261 13.98 8.87 -2.77
C GLU A 261 13.14 7.86 -1.98
N ASN A 262 11.90 7.59 -2.41
CA ASN A 262 11.09 6.51 -1.84
C ASN A 262 11.66 5.12 -2.16
N ASN A 263 12.58 5.00 -3.13
CA ASN A 263 13.24 3.75 -3.53
C ASN A 263 12.24 2.62 -3.87
N LEU A 264 11.11 2.97 -4.47
CA LEU A 264 10.10 2.01 -4.94
C LEU A 264 10.35 1.66 -6.41
N ILE A 265 10.19 0.38 -6.75
CA ILE A 265 10.18 -0.10 -8.13
C ILE A 265 8.77 0.12 -8.67
N VAL A 266 8.60 1.00 -9.66
CA VAL A 266 7.27 1.41 -10.15
C VAL A 266 7.13 1.17 -11.66
N ILE A 267 6.20 0.31 -12.04
CA ILE A 267 5.76 0.12 -13.42
C ILE A 267 4.64 1.13 -13.69
N GLU A 268 4.86 2.10 -14.58
CA GLU A 268 3.89 3.17 -14.88
C GLU A 268 2.97 2.87 -16.07
N ASN A 269 3.24 1.78 -16.80
CA ASN A 269 2.45 1.33 -17.93
C ASN A 269 2.30 -0.19 -17.85
N PHE A 270 1.12 -0.67 -17.47
CA PHE A 270 0.80 -2.10 -17.52
C PHE A 270 0.27 -2.46 -18.91
N GLY A 271 -0.46 -1.55 -19.55
CA GLY A 271 -0.93 -1.67 -20.92
C GLY A 271 -2.43 -1.92 -20.97
N SER A 272 -3.14 -1.14 -21.79
CA SER A 272 -4.61 -1.17 -21.90
C SER A 272 -5.17 -2.50 -22.40
N ASP A 273 -4.36 -3.25 -23.14
CA ASP A 273 -4.78 -4.47 -23.83
C ASP A 273 -4.60 -5.72 -22.94
N ILE A 274 -4.02 -5.55 -21.74
CA ILE A 274 -3.81 -6.65 -20.80
C ILE A 274 -5.04 -6.81 -19.92
N LEU A 275 -5.84 -7.83 -20.22
CA LEU A 275 -7.07 -8.15 -19.52
C LEU A 275 -6.84 -9.12 -18.36
N TRP A 276 -7.77 -9.15 -17.41
CA TRP A 276 -7.81 -10.17 -16.38
C TRP A 276 -8.46 -11.46 -16.92
N PRO A 277 -7.89 -12.66 -16.68
CA PRO A 277 -6.59 -12.92 -16.05
C PRO A 277 -5.42 -12.53 -16.97
N TRP A 278 -4.41 -11.86 -16.40
CA TRP A 278 -3.27 -11.32 -17.17
C TRP A 278 -2.14 -12.33 -17.40
N CYS A 279 -2.22 -13.50 -16.76
CA CYS A 279 -1.19 -14.53 -16.79
C CYS A 279 -1.83 -15.87 -17.19
N ASN A 280 -1.24 -16.54 -18.17
CA ASN A 280 -1.66 -17.86 -18.64
C ASN A 280 -0.52 -18.88 -18.43
N SER A 281 -0.76 -19.93 -17.64
CA SER A 281 0.24 -20.97 -17.35
C SER A 281 0.65 -21.81 -18.56
N ASP A 282 -0.18 -21.86 -19.60
CA ASP A 282 0.14 -22.58 -20.83
C ASP A 282 1.20 -21.83 -21.66
N GLU A 283 1.24 -20.50 -21.52
CA GLU A 283 2.20 -19.62 -22.20
C GLU A 283 3.42 -19.33 -21.34
N ASP A 284 3.20 -19.11 -20.04
CA ASP A 284 4.22 -18.78 -19.05
C ASP A 284 4.03 -19.63 -17.76
N PRO A 285 4.86 -20.66 -17.52
CA PRO A 285 4.73 -21.52 -16.34
C PRO A 285 4.94 -20.77 -15.03
N ASN A 286 5.61 -19.61 -15.03
CA ASN A 286 5.81 -18.80 -13.83
C ASN A 286 4.49 -18.21 -13.29
N CYS A 287 3.41 -18.25 -14.09
CA CYS A 287 2.06 -17.95 -13.61
C CYS A 287 1.63 -18.89 -12.48
N LEU A 288 2.07 -20.17 -12.48
CA LEU A 288 1.76 -21.12 -11.41
C LEU A 288 2.48 -20.79 -10.09
N GLU A 289 3.60 -20.08 -10.18
CA GLU A 289 4.39 -19.61 -9.06
C GLU A 289 3.94 -18.24 -8.55
N THR A 290 2.77 -17.76 -9.01
CA THR A 290 2.22 -16.45 -8.64
C THR A 290 0.76 -16.58 -8.17
N SER A 291 0.49 -16.26 -6.91
CA SER A 291 -0.87 -16.12 -6.40
C SER A 291 -1.46 -14.76 -6.78
N ALA A 292 -2.45 -14.75 -7.68
CA ALA A 292 -3.05 -13.53 -8.21
C ALA A 292 -4.44 -13.21 -7.62
N TYR A 293 -4.64 -11.94 -7.25
CA TYR A 293 -5.87 -11.44 -6.65
C TYR A 293 -6.32 -10.14 -7.32
N ASN A 294 -7.42 -10.18 -8.08
CA ASN A 294 -8.05 -8.96 -8.59
C ASN A 294 -9.27 -8.60 -7.73
N LEU A 295 -9.20 -7.49 -7.01
CA LEU A 295 -10.25 -6.98 -6.12
C LEU A 295 -11.07 -5.85 -6.76
N ILE A 296 -10.90 -5.61 -8.06
CA ILE A 296 -11.70 -4.64 -8.81
C ILE A 296 -12.98 -5.33 -9.27
N ALA A 297 -14.12 -4.93 -8.71
CA ALA A 297 -15.41 -5.59 -8.94
C ALA A 297 -15.82 -5.63 -10.42
N LYS A 298 -15.48 -4.59 -11.19
CA LYS A 298 -15.75 -4.55 -12.65
C LYS A 298 -15.03 -5.65 -13.42
N GLU A 299 -13.79 -5.93 -13.04
CA GLU A 299 -12.91 -6.89 -13.73
C GLU A 299 -13.07 -8.31 -13.18
N ASN A 300 -13.60 -8.44 -11.96
CA ASN A 300 -13.79 -9.71 -11.30
C ASN A 300 -15.07 -9.69 -10.44
N PRO A 301 -16.26 -9.80 -11.07
CA PRO A 301 -17.56 -9.67 -10.40
C PRO A 301 -17.84 -10.83 -9.42
N ASP A 302 -17.17 -11.97 -9.59
CA ASP A 302 -17.36 -13.16 -8.75
C ASP A 302 -16.74 -13.03 -7.35
N ARG A 303 -16.00 -11.94 -7.07
CA ARG A 303 -15.40 -11.72 -5.75
C ARG A 303 -16.28 -10.92 -4.80
N THR A 304 -16.41 -11.48 -3.59
CA THR A 304 -16.96 -10.78 -2.43
C THR A 304 -16.22 -9.48 -2.16
N HIS A 305 -16.96 -8.44 -1.74
CA HIS A 305 -16.45 -7.11 -1.42
C HIS A 305 -15.04 -7.14 -0.77
N PRO A 306 -14.06 -6.33 -1.23
CA PRO A 306 -12.65 -6.38 -0.81
C PRO A 306 -12.43 -6.37 0.71
N SER A 307 -13.26 -5.66 1.46
CA SER A 307 -13.21 -5.61 2.94
C SER A 307 -13.58 -6.93 3.63
N LYS A 308 -14.17 -7.88 2.90
CA LYS A 308 -14.54 -9.23 3.37
C LYS A 308 -13.55 -10.28 2.90
N PHE A 309 -12.57 -9.90 2.07
CA PHE A 309 -11.57 -10.81 1.53
C PHE A 309 -10.27 -10.70 2.32
N TYR A 310 -9.85 -11.82 2.90
CA TYR A 310 -8.57 -11.94 3.59
C TYR A 310 -7.52 -12.49 2.62
N ILE A 311 -6.44 -11.74 2.40
CA ILE A 311 -5.32 -12.14 1.55
C ILE A 311 -4.42 -13.08 2.37
N PRO A 312 -4.31 -14.37 1.98
CA PRO A 312 -3.42 -15.30 2.67
C PRO A 312 -1.96 -15.01 2.33
N ASN A 313 -1.06 -15.24 3.29
CA ASN A 313 0.37 -15.27 3.00
C ASN A 313 0.68 -16.58 2.24
N SER A 314 0.72 -16.51 0.91
CA SER A 314 0.96 -17.64 0.03
C SER A 314 2.45 -17.98 0.01
N VAL A 315 2.92 -18.66 1.06
CA VAL A 315 4.34 -18.93 1.33
C VAL A 315 5.03 -19.56 0.11
N GLY A 316 6.16 -19.00 -0.31
CA GLY A 316 6.96 -19.50 -1.44
C GLY A 316 6.54 -19.02 -2.82
N LEU A 317 5.31 -18.52 -3.00
CA LEU A 317 4.82 -18.01 -4.28
C LEU A 317 5.02 -16.50 -4.39
N ASN A 318 5.22 -15.96 -5.59
CA ASN A 318 4.99 -14.54 -5.83
C ASN A 318 3.51 -14.19 -5.58
N VAL A 319 3.21 -12.91 -5.38
CA VAL A 319 1.85 -12.45 -5.09
C VAL A 319 1.53 -11.24 -5.96
N TYR A 320 0.47 -11.31 -6.75
CA TYR A 320 -0.04 -10.19 -7.51
C TYR A 320 -1.38 -9.76 -6.93
N ILE A 321 -1.54 -8.46 -6.63
CA ILE A 321 -2.80 -7.94 -6.09
C ILE A 321 -3.17 -6.66 -6.83
N LYS A 322 -4.31 -6.67 -7.52
CA LYS A 322 -4.95 -5.48 -8.09
C LYS A 322 -6.06 -4.99 -7.15
N SER A 323 -5.96 -3.75 -6.66
CA SER A 323 -6.91 -3.20 -5.69
C SER A 323 -7.01 -1.67 -5.70
N ALA A 324 -8.23 -1.18 -5.51
CA ALA A 324 -8.55 0.22 -5.16
C ALA A 324 -8.85 0.39 -3.66
N TYR A 325 -8.70 -0.68 -2.89
CA TYR A 325 -9.21 -0.83 -1.54
C TYR A 325 -8.10 -1.27 -0.59
N PHE A 326 -8.27 -0.96 0.69
CA PHE A 326 -7.45 -1.52 1.75
C PHE A 326 -7.54 -3.06 1.73
N ILE A 327 -6.40 -3.74 1.73
CA ILE A 327 -6.37 -5.20 1.80
C ILE A 327 -6.26 -5.70 3.24
N SER A 328 -7.08 -6.69 3.61
CA SER A 328 -6.96 -7.37 4.90
C SER A 328 -5.99 -8.55 4.79
N SER A 329 -5.03 -8.64 5.72
CA SER A 329 -4.07 -9.75 5.81
C SER A 329 -3.53 -9.89 7.23
N ALA A 330 -2.65 -10.87 7.47
CA ALA A 330 -1.93 -11.01 8.74
C ALA A 330 -1.06 -9.79 9.09
N TYR A 331 -0.69 -8.98 8.10
CA TYR A 331 0.25 -7.87 8.24
C TYR A 331 -0.40 -6.49 8.02
N SER A 332 -1.66 -6.47 7.56
CA SER A 332 -2.48 -5.28 7.32
C SER A 332 -3.82 -5.42 8.07
N VAL A 333 -3.73 -5.65 9.38
CA VAL A 333 -4.88 -6.11 10.19
C VAL A 333 -5.90 -5.00 10.45
N THR A 334 -5.46 -3.74 10.60
CA THR A 334 -6.36 -2.64 10.98
C THR A 334 -6.79 -1.82 9.76
N SER A 335 -8.03 -2.02 9.32
CA SER A 335 -8.67 -1.08 8.40
C SER A 335 -8.92 0.28 9.05
N GLN A 336 -8.91 0.38 10.38
CA GLN A 336 -9.17 1.62 11.12
C GLN A 336 -8.10 2.68 10.84
N PRO A 337 -8.46 3.82 10.22
CA PRO A 337 -7.51 4.88 9.87
C PRO A 337 -6.88 5.57 11.08
N THR A 338 -7.56 5.57 12.23
CA THR A 338 -7.21 6.36 13.43
C THR A 338 -6.08 5.76 14.27
N VAL A 339 -5.59 4.56 13.96
CA VAL A 339 -4.50 3.91 14.73
C VAL A 339 -3.14 4.40 14.21
N PRO A 340 -2.44 5.34 14.88
CA PRO A 340 -1.32 6.05 14.26
C PRO A 340 -0.13 5.15 13.92
N PHE A 341 0.11 4.13 14.75
CA PHE A 341 1.24 3.19 14.62
C PHE A 341 0.90 1.93 13.81
N ALA A 342 -0.28 1.86 13.19
CA ALA A 342 -0.59 0.78 12.26
C ALA A 342 0.45 0.79 11.12
N PRO A 343 1.08 -0.35 10.75
CA PRO A 343 2.11 -0.38 9.71
C PRO A 343 1.69 0.32 8.42
N THR A 344 0.44 0.13 7.98
CA THR A 344 -0.13 0.82 6.82
C THR A 344 -0.06 2.34 6.91
N ASN A 345 -0.36 2.91 8.08
CA ASN A 345 -0.34 4.35 8.27
C ASN A 345 1.10 4.88 8.30
N VAL A 346 2.02 4.15 8.93
CA VAL A 346 3.45 4.49 8.95
C VAL A 346 4.00 4.59 7.52
N TYR A 347 3.70 3.62 6.65
CA TYR A 347 4.23 3.63 5.28
C TYR A 347 3.67 4.78 4.43
N ILE A 348 2.37 5.10 4.55
CA ILE A 348 1.80 6.24 3.83
C ILE A 348 2.46 7.56 4.30
N ARG A 349 2.71 7.72 5.60
CA ARG A 349 3.39 8.91 6.16
C ARG A 349 4.86 9.05 5.76
N MET A 350 5.51 7.94 5.40
CA MET A 350 6.90 7.94 4.98
C MET A 350 7.10 8.27 3.50
N LEU A 351 6.02 8.32 2.71
CA LEU A 351 6.10 8.72 1.31
C LEU A 351 6.59 10.17 1.21
N ARG A 352 7.73 10.36 0.54
CA ARG A 352 8.25 11.67 0.18
C ARG A 352 7.60 12.18 -1.09
N PHE A 353 7.25 13.45 -1.12
CA PHE A 353 6.61 14.06 -2.27
C PHE A 353 7.62 14.48 -3.34
N ALA A 354 7.16 14.59 -4.58
CA ALA A 354 7.94 15.21 -5.63
C ALA A 354 8.12 16.71 -5.35
N SER A 355 9.22 17.29 -5.83
CA SER A 355 9.56 18.71 -5.57
C SER A 355 8.45 19.69 -5.96
N GLN A 356 7.65 19.35 -6.98
CA GLN A 356 6.50 20.12 -7.45
C GLN A 356 5.43 20.21 -6.37
N VAL A 357 5.10 19.08 -5.74
CA VAL A 357 4.14 19.00 -4.64
C VAL A 357 4.70 19.69 -3.39
N GLU A 358 5.98 19.52 -3.08
CA GLU A 358 6.62 20.21 -1.95
C GLU A 358 6.55 21.73 -2.10
N ARG A 359 6.70 22.27 -3.32
CA ARG A 359 6.53 23.70 -3.59
C ARG A 359 5.10 24.17 -3.34
N ILE A 360 4.10 23.40 -3.80
CA ILE A 360 2.68 23.73 -3.54
C ILE A 360 2.41 23.72 -2.03
N VAL A 361 2.88 22.69 -1.32
CA VAL A 361 2.74 22.63 0.14
C VAL A 361 3.39 23.84 0.80
N ALA A 362 4.62 24.18 0.43
CA ALA A 362 5.33 25.33 1.02
C ALA A 362 4.65 26.68 0.71
N GLU A 363 4.03 26.82 -0.46
CA GLU A 363 3.31 28.02 -0.88
C GLU A 363 2.00 28.22 -0.09
N PHE A 364 1.26 27.13 0.13
CA PHE A 364 -0.10 27.20 0.68
C PHE A 364 -0.23 26.77 2.14
N MET A 365 0.85 26.36 2.82
CA MET A 365 0.81 25.99 4.23
C MET A 365 0.58 27.23 5.10
N PRO A 366 -0.60 27.39 5.74
CA PRO A 366 -0.83 28.52 6.62
C PRO A 366 -0.01 28.38 7.91
N GLU A 367 0.35 29.52 8.50
CA GLU A 367 0.96 29.57 9.82
C GLU A 367 -0.01 29.00 10.88
N GLY A 368 0.50 28.11 11.74
CA GLY A 368 -0.31 27.48 12.79
C GLY A 368 -1.29 26.41 12.31
N ILE A 369 -1.04 25.78 11.15
CA ILE A 369 -1.91 24.72 10.61
C ILE A 369 -2.19 23.59 11.63
N GLU A 370 -1.24 23.30 12.52
CA GLU A 370 -1.34 22.30 13.57
C GLU A 370 -2.42 22.59 14.62
N GLU A 371 -2.87 23.84 14.75
CA GLU A 371 -3.99 24.24 15.62
C GLU A 371 -5.31 24.37 14.86
N MET A 372 -5.29 24.27 13.52
CA MET A 372 -6.48 24.34 12.69
C MET A 372 -7.26 23.03 12.67
N ILE A 373 -8.53 23.12 12.29
CA ILE A 373 -9.38 21.96 12.01
C ILE A 373 -9.41 21.75 10.49
N GLY A 374 -8.97 20.58 10.04
CA GLY A 374 -9.06 20.20 8.64
C GLY A 374 -10.51 19.89 8.27
N VAL A 375 -10.96 20.32 7.10
CA VAL A 375 -12.31 20.06 6.58
C VAL A 375 -12.18 19.54 5.16
N HIS A 376 -12.68 18.33 4.89
CA HIS A 376 -12.71 17.77 3.54
C HIS A 376 -14.16 17.56 3.08
N VAL A 377 -14.59 18.37 2.13
CA VAL A 377 -15.94 18.36 1.53
C VAL A 377 -15.89 17.60 0.21
N ARG A 378 -16.71 16.56 0.08
CA ARG A 378 -16.83 15.74 -1.13
C ARG A 378 -18.28 15.72 -1.58
N GLY A 379 -18.70 16.74 -2.32
CA GLY A 379 -20.12 17.00 -2.61
C GLY A 379 -20.55 16.77 -4.05
N LEU A 380 -19.63 16.81 -5.02
CA LEU A 380 -20.00 16.71 -6.45
C LEU A 380 -20.53 15.34 -6.81
N ALA A 381 -21.60 15.23 -7.59
CA ALA A 381 -22.03 13.92 -8.09
C ALA A 381 -20.94 13.26 -8.97
N VAL A 382 -20.90 11.93 -9.05
CA VAL A 382 -19.89 11.19 -9.84
C VAL A 382 -19.92 11.61 -11.31
N GLU A 383 -21.10 11.91 -11.82
CA GLU A 383 -21.38 12.33 -13.18
C GLU A 383 -20.85 13.75 -13.45
N GLU A 384 -21.06 14.67 -12.50
CA GLU A 384 -20.59 16.06 -12.58
C GLU A 384 -19.06 16.14 -12.51
N GLU A 385 -18.43 15.29 -11.71
CA GLU A 385 -16.97 15.15 -11.63
C GLU A 385 -16.35 14.77 -12.99
N ARG A 386 -17.09 14.07 -13.84
CA ARG A 386 -16.55 13.46 -15.07
C ARG A 386 -16.67 14.32 -16.32
N LYS A 387 -17.37 15.45 -16.31
CA LYS A 387 -17.50 16.43 -17.44
C LYS A 387 -17.60 15.82 -18.86
N GLU A 388 -18.12 14.60 -19.02
CA GLU A 388 -18.23 13.87 -20.29
C GLU A 388 -19.71 13.66 -20.64
N ALA A 389 -20.05 13.75 -21.94
CA ALA A 389 -21.43 13.62 -22.45
C ALA A 389 -22.14 12.30 -22.08
N ASN A 390 -21.38 11.26 -21.72
CA ASN A 390 -21.88 9.93 -21.32
C ASN A 390 -21.51 9.57 -19.86
N GLY A 391 -21.29 10.57 -19.00
CA GLY A 391 -20.74 10.38 -17.65
C GLY A 391 -21.49 9.36 -16.78
N THR A 392 -22.82 9.30 -16.88
CA THR A 392 -23.67 8.37 -16.10
C THR A 392 -23.54 6.92 -16.56
N GLU A 393 -23.66 6.65 -17.86
CA GLU A 393 -23.55 5.31 -18.44
C GLU A 393 -22.15 4.75 -18.19
N ARG A 394 -21.11 5.56 -18.42
CA ARG A 394 -19.72 5.20 -18.16
C ARG A 394 -19.43 4.98 -16.67
N ALA A 395 -20.10 5.69 -15.77
CA ALA A 395 -20.00 5.45 -14.33
C ALA A 395 -20.73 4.17 -13.89
N ILE A 396 -21.87 3.86 -14.49
CA ILE A 396 -22.59 2.59 -14.25
C ILE A 396 -21.73 1.41 -14.72
N ASP A 397 -21.11 1.49 -15.89
CA ASP A 397 -20.24 0.42 -16.40
C ASP A 397 -19.02 0.18 -15.51
N GLU A 398 -18.58 1.21 -14.79
CA GLU A 398 -17.35 1.15 -14.00
C GLU A 398 -17.57 0.75 -12.54
N TYR A 399 -18.59 1.31 -11.90
CA TYR A 399 -18.90 1.03 -10.50
C TYR A 399 -20.04 0.03 -10.33
N GLY A 400 -20.89 -0.13 -11.34
CA GLY A 400 -22.21 -0.75 -11.21
C GLY A 400 -23.23 0.23 -10.65
N ALA A 401 -24.49 0.11 -11.09
CA ALA A 401 -25.58 1.01 -10.71
C ALA A 401 -25.79 1.13 -9.19
N SER A 402 -25.66 0.01 -8.46
CA SER A 402 -25.82 0.00 -6.99
C SER A 402 -24.73 0.81 -6.27
N ASN A 403 -23.47 0.65 -6.67
CA ASN A 403 -22.35 1.39 -6.07
C ASN A 403 -22.39 2.87 -6.45
N LEU A 404 -22.81 3.20 -7.67
CA LEU A 404 -23.01 4.59 -8.10
C LEU A 404 -24.10 5.27 -7.25
N ASN A 405 -25.25 4.63 -7.08
CA ASN A 405 -26.33 5.15 -6.23
C ASN A 405 -25.90 5.34 -4.78
N THR A 406 -25.15 4.37 -4.23
CA THR A 406 -24.60 4.47 -2.87
C THR A 406 -23.60 5.62 -2.75
N THR A 407 -22.72 5.79 -3.74
CA THR A 407 -21.74 6.88 -3.77
C THR A 407 -22.45 8.23 -3.81
N ASN A 408 -23.36 8.42 -4.76
CA ASN A 408 -24.10 9.67 -4.91
C ASN A 408 -25.02 9.96 -3.71
N TYR A 409 -25.56 8.92 -3.05
CA TYR A 409 -26.28 9.09 -1.78
C TYR A 409 -25.39 9.75 -0.73
N TRP A 410 -24.19 9.21 -0.50
CA TRP A 410 -23.26 9.76 0.50
C TRP A 410 -22.75 11.15 0.11
N ARG A 411 -22.43 11.39 -1.17
CA ARG A 411 -21.99 12.72 -1.62
C ARG A 411 -23.02 13.82 -1.35
N ARG A 412 -24.32 13.51 -1.45
CA ARG A 412 -25.41 14.44 -1.06
C ARG A 412 -25.49 14.73 0.43
N GLN A 413 -24.96 13.84 1.28
CA GLN A 413 -24.90 14.05 2.73
C GLN A 413 -23.61 14.78 3.16
N THR A 414 -22.67 15.01 2.24
CA THR A 414 -21.35 15.58 2.54
C THR A 414 -21.09 16.88 1.77
N THR A 415 -22.14 17.69 1.60
CA THR A 415 -22.05 19.06 1.05
C THR A 415 -21.62 20.05 2.13
N SER A 416 -21.26 21.27 1.73
CA SER A 416 -20.83 22.33 2.67
C SER A 416 -21.79 22.58 3.84
N ASP A 417 -23.10 22.40 3.64
CA ASP A 417 -24.12 22.65 4.68
C ASP A 417 -23.95 21.73 5.91
N ALA A 418 -23.66 20.44 5.67
CA ALA A 418 -23.38 19.46 6.73
C ALA A 418 -22.18 19.90 7.60
N PHE A 419 -21.16 20.46 6.96
CA PHE A 419 -19.96 20.94 7.65
C PHE A 419 -20.19 22.26 8.39
N ILE A 420 -20.97 23.19 7.83
CA ILE A 420 -21.23 24.50 8.44
C ILE A 420 -21.81 24.34 9.86
N ASP A 421 -22.80 23.46 10.03
CA ASP A 421 -23.43 23.26 11.33
C ASP A 421 -22.46 22.70 12.36
N ARG A 422 -21.58 21.79 11.93
CA ARG A 422 -20.52 21.26 12.80
C ARG A 422 -19.45 22.32 13.12
N MET A 423 -19.04 23.11 12.13
CA MET A 423 -18.02 24.15 12.27
C MET A 423 -18.46 25.30 13.20
N LYS A 424 -19.76 25.62 13.24
CA LYS A 424 -20.33 26.63 14.15
C LYS A 424 -20.19 26.28 15.63
N LEU A 425 -19.94 25.01 15.96
CA LEU A 425 -19.74 24.57 17.35
C LEU A 425 -18.34 24.89 17.89
N PHE A 426 -17.40 25.27 17.03
CA PHE A 426 -16.05 25.66 17.43
C PHE A 426 -15.98 27.16 17.75
N ASP A 427 -15.11 27.53 18.68
CA ASP A 427 -14.87 28.92 19.06
C ASP A 427 -14.50 29.79 17.85
N SER A 428 -14.81 31.08 17.93
CA SER A 428 -14.58 32.04 16.83
C SER A 428 -13.10 32.22 16.49
N SER A 429 -12.18 31.83 17.37
CA SER A 429 -10.73 31.86 17.14
C SER A 429 -10.21 30.66 16.33
N VAL A 430 -11.03 29.62 16.11
CA VAL A 430 -10.62 28.44 15.36
C VAL A 430 -10.64 28.73 13.86
N HIS A 431 -9.52 28.46 13.20
CA HIS A 431 -9.38 28.49 11.74
C HIS A 431 -9.54 27.09 11.15
N PHE A 432 -9.92 27.04 9.88
CA PHE A 432 -10.17 25.81 9.14
C PHE A 432 -9.32 25.76 7.89
N PHE A 433 -8.63 24.65 7.68
CA PHE A 433 -8.05 24.33 6.37
C PHE A 433 -9.03 23.45 5.60
N VAL A 434 -9.46 23.88 4.42
CA VAL A 434 -10.54 23.27 3.66
C VAL A 434 -10.02 22.73 2.34
N ALA A 435 -10.30 21.46 2.05
CA ALA A 435 -10.16 20.88 0.73
C ALA A 435 -11.55 20.46 0.21
N SER A 436 -11.86 20.80 -1.03
CA SER A 436 -13.17 20.55 -1.63
C SER A 436 -13.03 20.13 -3.08
N ASP A 437 -13.91 19.25 -3.54
CA ASP A 437 -14.04 18.92 -4.97
C ASP A 437 -14.79 19.99 -5.78
N SER A 438 -15.37 21.00 -5.11
CA SER A 438 -16.15 22.07 -5.71
C SER A 438 -15.78 23.45 -5.15
N GLU A 439 -15.48 24.38 -6.06
CA GLU A 439 -15.28 25.81 -5.76
C GLU A 439 -16.52 26.43 -5.11
N ALA A 440 -17.72 26.00 -5.51
CA ALA A 440 -18.96 26.52 -4.94
C ALA A 440 -19.07 26.24 -3.43
N HIS A 441 -18.55 25.10 -2.96
CA HIS A 441 -18.50 24.80 -1.53
C HIS A 441 -17.50 25.70 -0.78
N LEU A 442 -16.36 26.02 -1.40
CA LEU A 442 -15.37 26.95 -0.82
C LEU A 442 -15.98 28.34 -0.62
N VAL A 443 -16.59 28.90 -1.68
CA VAL A 443 -17.27 30.21 -1.62
C VAL A 443 -18.35 30.26 -0.53
N VAL A 444 -19.13 29.18 -0.39
CA VAL A 444 -20.15 29.09 0.66
C VAL A 444 -19.52 29.11 2.06
N LEU A 445 -18.43 28.36 2.27
CA LEU A 445 -17.74 28.31 3.56
C LEU A 445 -17.05 29.63 3.90
N GLU A 446 -16.40 30.29 2.95
CA GLU A 446 -15.80 31.62 3.14
C GLU A 446 -16.82 32.66 3.56
N LYS A 447 -18.01 32.64 2.93
CA LYS A 447 -19.11 33.53 3.29
C LYS A 447 -19.63 33.28 4.70
N GLN A 448 -19.67 32.02 5.14
CA GLN A 448 -20.14 31.66 6.49
C GLN A 448 -19.10 31.91 7.58
N PHE A 449 -17.81 31.81 7.25
CA PHE A 449 -16.70 31.99 8.19
C PHE A 449 -15.64 32.98 7.67
N PRO A 450 -15.97 34.28 7.53
CA PRO A 450 -15.07 35.26 6.93
C PRO A 450 -13.72 35.35 7.67
N GLY A 451 -12.63 35.25 6.91
CA GLY A 451 -11.25 35.32 7.45
C GLY A 451 -10.78 34.08 8.22
N ARG A 452 -11.58 33.00 8.28
CA ARG A 452 -11.25 31.77 9.02
C ARG A 452 -10.98 30.56 8.13
N ILE A 453 -11.25 30.67 6.83
CA ILE A 453 -11.07 29.60 5.84
C ILE A 453 -9.72 29.77 5.15
N HIS A 454 -8.92 28.71 5.16
CA HIS A 454 -7.69 28.55 4.38
C HIS A 454 -7.88 27.40 3.42
N HIS A 455 -7.50 27.54 2.17
CA HIS A 455 -7.56 26.46 1.18
C HIS A 455 -6.51 26.68 0.10
N ILE A 456 -6.18 25.62 -0.63
CA ILE A 456 -5.38 25.78 -1.84
C ILE A 456 -6.29 26.30 -2.95
N SER A 457 -5.81 27.26 -3.73
CA SER A 457 -6.47 27.68 -4.97
C SER A 457 -5.64 27.19 -6.15
N CYS A 458 -6.14 26.18 -6.85
CA CYS A 458 -5.55 25.76 -8.11
C CYS A 458 -6.08 26.64 -9.24
N GLY A 459 -5.41 27.77 -9.51
CA GLY A 459 -5.87 28.76 -10.49
C GLY A 459 -6.22 28.14 -11.85
N GLU A 460 -5.22 27.60 -12.56
CA GLU A 460 -5.41 26.94 -13.87
C GLU A 460 -5.19 25.43 -13.76
N CYS A 461 -6.05 24.76 -13.00
CA CYS A 461 -6.22 23.32 -13.10
C CYS A 461 -7.00 23.03 -14.39
N GLY A 462 -6.40 22.33 -15.36
CA GLY A 462 -6.97 22.18 -16.70
C GLY A 462 -8.24 21.32 -16.68
N GLN A 463 -8.06 20.01 -16.51
CA GLN A 463 -9.16 19.05 -16.38
C GLN A 463 -9.06 18.31 -15.04
N PRO A 464 -10.21 18.00 -14.39
CA PRO A 464 -10.19 17.16 -13.19
C PRO A 464 -9.36 15.91 -13.44
N ARG A 465 -8.43 15.60 -12.51
CA ARG A 465 -7.55 14.43 -12.52
C ARG A 465 -6.35 14.49 -13.47
N ASP A 466 -6.05 15.63 -14.10
CA ASP A 466 -4.76 15.86 -14.75
C ASP A 466 -3.60 15.93 -13.73
N THR A 467 -2.35 15.79 -14.19
CA THR A 467 -1.16 15.81 -13.32
C THR A 467 -1.15 17.00 -12.36
N LYS A 468 -1.45 18.21 -12.84
CA LYS A 468 -1.41 19.42 -12.03
C LYS A 468 -2.50 19.39 -10.95
N CYS A 469 -3.73 19.05 -11.30
CA CYS A 469 -4.83 18.87 -10.34
C CYS A 469 -4.47 17.84 -9.28
N VAL A 470 -3.87 16.72 -9.68
CA VAL A 470 -3.52 15.65 -8.76
C VAL A 470 -2.37 16.07 -7.84
N GLN A 471 -1.40 16.86 -8.30
CA GLN A 471 -0.35 17.44 -7.44
C GLN A 471 -0.94 18.33 -6.35
N TYR A 472 -1.90 19.19 -6.70
CA TYR A 472 -2.64 20.02 -5.73
C TYR A 472 -3.45 19.15 -4.77
N ALA A 473 -4.09 18.08 -5.26
CA ALA A 473 -4.82 17.14 -4.42
C ALA A 473 -3.91 16.37 -3.44
N VAL A 474 -2.65 16.06 -3.81
CA VAL A 474 -1.66 15.51 -2.88
C VAL A 474 -1.28 16.55 -1.81
N ALA A 475 -1.11 17.81 -2.20
CA ALA A 475 -0.85 18.89 -1.26
C ALA A 475 -2.01 19.09 -0.27
N ASP A 476 -3.27 19.07 -0.75
CA ASP A 476 -4.47 19.11 0.10
C ASP A 476 -4.49 17.95 1.10
N LEU A 477 -4.23 16.71 0.66
CA LEU A 477 -4.14 15.55 1.56
C LEU A 477 -3.11 15.77 2.65
N PHE A 478 -1.94 16.28 2.28
CA PHE A 478 -0.87 16.54 3.23
C PHE A 478 -1.27 17.64 4.22
N LEU A 479 -1.76 18.79 3.76
CA LEU A 479 -2.14 19.91 4.63
C LEU A 479 -3.31 19.55 5.56
N LEU A 480 -4.31 18.82 5.08
CA LEU A 480 -5.36 18.25 5.93
C LEU A 480 -4.78 17.35 7.02
N SER A 481 -3.76 16.55 6.71
CA SER A 481 -3.13 15.64 7.67
C SER A 481 -2.31 16.34 8.74
N GLN A 482 -1.89 17.59 8.50
CA GLN A 482 -1.16 18.40 9.48
C GLN A 482 -2.09 19.10 10.48
N CYS A 483 -3.39 19.17 10.20
CA CYS A 483 -4.36 19.80 11.09
C CYS A 483 -4.53 19.03 12.41
N LYS A 484 -4.99 19.73 13.45
CA LYS A 484 -5.23 19.20 14.80
C LYS A 484 -6.20 18.02 14.82
N SER A 485 -7.24 18.12 14.02
CA SER A 485 -8.27 17.10 13.80
C SER A 485 -8.94 17.32 12.45
N LEU A 486 -9.71 16.34 11.99
CA LEU A 486 -10.30 16.33 10.65
C LEU A 486 -11.83 16.14 10.71
N LEU A 487 -12.57 17.07 10.11
CA LEU A 487 -13.95 16.87 9.66
C LEU A 487 -13.92 16.35 8.22
N GLY A 488 -14.11 15.05 8.03
CA GLY A 488 -14.06 14.41 6.72
C GLY A 488 -15.44 14.11 6.13
N SER A 489 -15.47 13.74 4.86
CA SER A 489 -16.66 13.21 4.20
C SER A 489 -16.70 11.70 4.35
N TYR A 490 -17.82 11.14 4.85
CA TYR A 490 -18.00 9.70 4.85
C TYR A 490 -18.01 9.14 3.42
N TYR A 491 -17.62 7.86 3.28
CA TYR A 491 -17.49 7.19 1.98
C TYR A 491 -16.45 7.82 1.01
N SER A 492 -15.53 8.65 1.52
CA SER A 492 -14.41 9.20 0.76
C SER A 492 -13.07 8.59 1.17
N SER A 493 -12.39 7.95 0.21
CA SER A 493 -11.01 7.47 0.41
C SER A 493 -10.02 8.61 0.64
N PHE A 494 -10.36 9.83 0.23
CA PHE A 494 -9.50 11.01 0.43
C PHE A 494 -9.47 11.42 1.91
N SER A 495 -10.65 11.52 2.56
CA SER A 495 -10.74 11.71 4.01
C SER A 495 -10.10 10.56 4.80
N GLU A 496 -10.27 9.32 4.33
CA GLU A 496 -9.62 8.15 4.93
C GLU A 496 -8.10 8.31 4.94
N VAL A 497 -7.49 8.62 3.79
CA VAL A 497 -6.03 8.77 3.66
C VAL A 497 -5.51 9.97 4.45
N ALA A 498 -6.20 11.12 4.42
CA ALA A 498 -5.84 12.26 5.25
C ALA A 498 -5.79 11.89 6.75
N THR A 499 -6.76 11.08 7.22
CA THR A 499 -6.76 10.54 8.59
C THR A 499 -5.59 9.61 8.84
N ARG A 500 -5.24 8.73 7.89
CA ARG A 500 -4.09 7.80 8.02
C ARG A 500 -2.77 8.55 8.10
N MET A 501 -2.63 9.62 7.32
CA MET A 501 -1.44 10.48 7.31
C MET A 501 -1.33 11.32 8.58
N GLY A 502 -2.47 11.81 9.09
CA GLY A 502 -2.52 12.69 10.25
C GLY A 502 -2.49 11.96 11.59
N SER A 503 -2.31 12.69 12.67
CA SER A 503 -2.34 12.13 14.04
C SER A 503 -3.55 12.55 14.86
N GLY A 504 -4.35 13.49 14.34
CA GLY A 504 -5.55 14.00 14.98
C GLY A 504 -6.75 13.06 14.90
N GLU A 505 -7.75 13.35 15.74
CA GLU A 505 -9.05 12.69 15.65
C GLU A 505 -9.75 13.04 14.33
N SER A 506 -10.62 12.15 13.83
CA SER A 506 -11.45 12.41 12.67
C SER A 506 -12.91 12.08 12.92
N LEU A 507 -13.78 13.01 12.53
CA LEU A 507 -15.23 12.84 12.49
C LEU A 507 -15.69 12.94 11.03
N LEU A 508 -16.62 12.09 10.62
CA LEU A 508 -17.10 12.00 9.24
C LEU A 508 -18.55 12.47 9.10
N ALA A 509 -18.79 13.45 8.23
CA ALA A 509 -20.13 13.90 7.82
C ALA A 509 -20.91 12.72 7.20
N GLY A 510 -22.18 12.56 7.57
CA GLY A 510 -23.04 11.43 7.21
C GLY A 510 -22.89 10.19 8.10
N ARG A 511 -21.89 10.13 8.99
CA ARG A 511 -21.71 9.03 9.98
C ARG A 511 -21.70 9.54 11.41
N ASP A 512 -20.83 10.49 11.71
CA ASP A 512 -20.56 10.98 13.07
C ASP A 512 -21.29 12.31 13.35
N PHE A 513 -21.63 13.06 12.30
CA PHE A 513 -22.50 14.23 12.34
C PHE A 513 -23.32 14.32 11.05
N PRO A 514 -24.54 14.92 11.09
CA PRO A 514 -25.44 15.00 9.95
C PRO A 514 -24.87 15.78 8.77
#